data_AF-X1H7Y3-F1
#
_entry.id   AF-X1H7Y3-F1
#
_cell.length_a   1.000
_cell.length_b   1.000
_cell.length_c   1.000
_cell.angle_alpha   90.00
_cell.angle_beta   90.00
_cell.angle_gamma   90.00
#
_symmetry.space_group_name_H-M   'P 1'
#
loop_
_entity.id
_entity.type
_entity.pdbx_description
1 polymer ?
#
loop_
_entity_poly.entity_id
_entity_poly.type
_entity_poly.pdbx_seq_one_letter_code
_entity_poly.pdbx_strand_id
1 'polypeptide(L)'
;RGAAEGFRPWDARANSTMTNATVAQTVGGTDGQHITVKYKDGEKNVVVPPDTPIVTFVASDKSEVKPGAKLIIFGAAKKDDGTLEANRVNVGRDGITPPM
;
A
#
# COMPACT_ATOMS: atom_id res chain seq x y z
N ARG A 1 14.27 3.61 -8.78
CA ARG A 1 12.83 3.86 -9.00
C ARG A 1 12.06 2.67 -8.47
N GLY A 2 10.88 2.91 -7.87
CA GLY A 2 10.19 1.95 -7.00
C GLY A 2 9.41 0.85 -7.73
N ALA A 3 8.90 -0.13 -6.98
CA ALA A 3 8.07 -1.21 -7.53
C ALA A 3 6.73 -0.67 -8.06
N ALA A 4 6.37 -1.06 -9.29
CA ALA A 4 5.17 -0.61 -9.98
C ALA A 4 4.96 0.92 -9.91
N GLU A 5 6.05 1.69 -10.10
CA GLU A 5 6.04 3.16 -10.03
C GLU A 5 4.98 3.77 -10.98
N GLY A 6 4.32 4.84 -10.52
CA GLY A 6 3.32 5.58 -11.29
C GLY A 6 2.05 5.90 -10.51
N PHE A 7 1.07 6.45 -11.22
CA PHE A 7 -0.27 6.77 -10.73
C PHE A 7 -1.32 6.05 -11.56
N ARG A 8 -2.20 5.29 -10.90
CA ARG A 8 -3.20 4.46 -11.59
C ARG A 8 -4.48 4.30 -10.76
N PRO A 9 -5.61 3.94 -11.40
CA PRO A 9 -6.79 3.44 -10.69
C PRO A 9 -6.43 2.28 -9.76
N TRP A 10 -7.18 2.19 -8.67
CA TRP A 10 -6.98 1.19 -7.64
C TRP A 10 -8.33 0.69 -7.11
N ASP A 11 -8.36 -0.56 -6.67
CA ASP A 11 -9.59 -1.30 -6.33
C ASP A 11 -9.91 -1.32 -4.82
N ALA A 12 -9.18 -0.55 -3.99
CA ALA A 12 -9.48 -0.45 -2.56
C ALA A 12 -10.87 0.14 -2.26
N ARG A 13 -11.33 1.09 -3.09
CA ARG A 13 -12.71 1.63 -3.06
C ARG A 13 -13.06 2.27 -4.41
N ALA A 14 -14.34 2.56 -4.62
CA ALA A 14 -14.81 3.26 -5.81
C ALA A 14 -14.01 4.55 -6.06
N ASN A 15 -13.55 4.75 -7.29
CA ASN A 15 -12.74 5.89 -7.74
C ASN A 15 -11.41 6.08 -6.96
N SER A 16 -10.92 5.03 -6.29
CA SER A 16 -9.62 5.10 -5.61
C SER A 16 -8.47 5.00 -6.61
N THR A 17 -7.32 5.49 -6.17
CA THR A 17 -6.11 5.50 -6.98
C THR A 17 -4.92 5.16 -6.10
N MET A 18 -3.87 4.60 -6.71
CA MET A 18 -2.63 4.28 -6.03
C MET A 18 -1.47 5.03 -6.67
N THR A 19 -0.64 5.64 -5.84
CA THR A 19 0.60 6.33 -6.23
C THR A 19 1.80 5.59 -5.66
N ASN A 20 2.60 4.99 -6.53
CA ASN A 20 3.89 4.42 -6.18
C ASN A 20 4.97 5.36 -6.70
N ALA A 21 5.78 5.93 -5.82
CA ALA A 21 6.69 7.01 -6.18
C ALA A 21 7.88 7.07 -5.23
N THR A 22 8.89 7.85 -5.59
CA THR A 22 10.03 8.14 -4.72
C THR A 22 9.80 9.48 -4.01
N VAL A 23 10.03 9.54 -2.70
CA VAL A 23 9.99 10.81 -1.96
C VAL A 23 11.12 11.71 -2.44
N ALA A 24 10.77 12.88 -2.95
CA ALA A 24 11.73 13.90 -3.36
C ALA A 24 11.99 14.92 -2.25
N GLN A 25 10.96 15.24 -1.46
CA GLN A 25 11.05 16.22 -0.38
C GLN A 25 10.00 15.94 0.69
N THR A 26 10.34 16.25 1.93
CA THR A 26 9.43 16.27 3.07
C THR A 26 9.57 17.61 3.79
N VAL A 27 8.47 18.28 4.08
CA VAL A 27 8.41 19.55 4.81
C VAL A 27 7.38 19.42 5.93
N GLY A 28 7.73 19.85 7.14
CA GLY A 28 6.76 19.95 8.24
C GLY A 28 5.83 21.15 8.05
N GLY A 29 4.54 20.97 8.30
CA GLY A 29 3.51 22.00 8.29
C GLY A 29 2.63 21.96 9.54
N THR A 30 1.74 22.93 9.69
CA THR A 30 0.79 23.01 10.81
C THR A 30 -0.31 21.94 10.75
N ASP A 31 -0.58 21.40 9.56
CA ASP A 31 -1.59 20.39 9.25
C ASP A 31 -1.01 18.98 9.05
N GLY A 32 0.31 18.80 9.23
CA GLY A 32 1.00 17.52 9.07
C GLY A 32 2.27 17.62 8.22
N GLN A 33 2.73 16.49 7.70
CA GLN A 33 3.88 16.45 6.79
C GLN A 33 3.43 16.65 5.34
N HIS A 34 4.06 17.59 4.65
CA HIS A 34 3.93 17.78 3.21
C HIS A 34 5.03 17.00 2.50
N ILE A 35 4.64 15.98 1.75
CA ILE A 35 5.56 15.08 1.04
C ILE A 35 5.38 15.30 -0.47
N THR A 36 6.45 15.74 -1.13
CA THR A 36 6.52 15.73 -2.59
C THR A 36 7.08 14.40 -3.05
N VAL A 37 6.32 13.69 -3.88
CA VAL A 37 6.73 12.42 -4.48
C VAL A 37 6.85 12.55 -6.00
N LYS A 38 7.85 11.89 -6.58
CA LYS A 38 8.12 11.89 -8.02
C LYS A 38 8.08 10.47 -8.58
N TYR A 39 7.50 10.34 -9.77
CA TYR A 39 7.48 9.13 -10.59
C TYR A 39 7.80 9.51 -12.04
N LYS A 40 7.98 8.53 -12.94
CA LYS A 40 8.47 8.76 -14.30
C LYS A 40 7.75 9.90 -15.03
N ASP A 41 6.43 9.90 -14.98
CA ASP A 41 5.58 10.79 -15.79
C ASP A 41 4.85 11.85 -14.94
N GLY A 42 5.32 12.12 -13.71
CA GLY A 42 4.70 13.16 -12.89
C GLY A 42 5.18 13.24 -11.45
N GLU A 43 4.55 14.16 -10.72
CA GLU A 43 4.77 14.39 -9.30
C GLU A 43 3.45 14.64 -8.58
N LYS A 44 3.46 14.46 -7.26
CA LYS A 44 2.33 14.78 -6.38
C LYS A 44 2.81 15.36 -5.06
N ASN A 45 2.02 16.29 -4.54
CA ASN A 45 2.13 16.73 -3.15
C ASN A 45 1.08 15.99 -2.31
N VAL A 46 1.53 15.35 -1.25
CA VAL A 46 0.73 14.55 -0.33
C VAL A 46 0.83 15.19 1.05
N VAL A 47 -0.31 15.53 1.64
CA VAL A 47 -0.37 15.92 3.05
C VAL A 47 -0.63 14.67 3.86
N VAL A 48 0.23 14.42 4.86
CA VAL A 48 0.11 13.33 5.83
C VAL A 48 -0.21 13.97 7.18
N PRO A 49 -1.50 14.04 7.56
CA PRO A 49 -1.90 14.50 8.89
C PRO A 49 -1.19 13.73 10.02
N PRO A 50 -1.01 14.34 11.20
CA PRO A 50 -0.29 13.73 12.32
C PRO A 50 -0.80 12.35 12.73
N ASP A 51 -2.11 12.12 12.64
CA ASP A 51 -2.76 10.86 13.04
C ASP A 51 -2.75 9.80 11.92
N THR A 52 -2.12 10.07 10.78
CA THR A 52 -2.09 9.14 9.65
C THR A 52 -1.04 8.06 9.89
N PRO A 53 -1.43 6.77 9.94
CA PRO A 53 -0.47 5.69 10.12
C PRO A 53 0.40 5.55 8.86
N ILE A 54 1.72 5.60 9.05
CA ILE A 54 2.71 5.23 8.04
C ILE A 54 3.14 3.80 8.34
N VAL A 55 2.95 2.90 7.39
CA VAL A 55 3.27 1.47 7.55
C VAL A 55 4.35 1.04 6.57
N THR A 56 5.05 -0.04 6.92
CA THR A 56 6.03 -0.69 6.04
C THR A 56 5.86 -2.20 6.10
N PHE A 57 6.32 -2.90 5.07
CA PHE A 57 6.39 -4.35 5.09
C PHE A 57 7.59 -4.82 5.90
N VAL A 58 7.39 -5.89 6.66
CA VAL A 58 8.44 -6.64 7.35
C VAL A 58 8.35 -8.10 6.94
N ALA A 59 9.50 -8.78 6.89
CA ALA A 59 9.52 -10.21 6.70
C ALA A 59 8.78 -10.89 7.87
N SER A 60 7.98 -11.91 7.56
CA SER A 60 7.27 -12.70 8.55
C SER A 60 7.06 -14.12 8.02
N ASP A 61 6.38 -14.94 8.80
CA ASP A 61 6.08 -16.33 8.46
C ASP A 61 4.57 -16.62 8.44
N LYS A 62 4.23 -17.87 8.10
CA LYS A 62 2.85 -18.33 7.88
C LYS A 62 1.98 -18.23 9.14
N SER A 63 2.56 -18.16 10.34
CA SER A 63 1.82 -18.08 11.61
C SER A 63 1.01 -16.79 11.78
N GLU A 64 1.35 -15.73 11.04
CA GLU A 64 0.56 -14.49 11.01
C GLU A 64 -0.80 -14.69 10.33
N VAL A 65 -0.93 -15.70 9.45
CA VAL A 65 -2.19 -16.01 8.77
C VAL A 65 -3.08 -16.81 9.71
N LYS A 66 -3.88 -16.08 10.48
CA LYS A 66 -4.82 -16.63 11.47
C LYS A 66 -6.25 -16.21 11.19
N PRO A 67 -7.26 -16.91 11.72
CA PRO A 67 -8.65 -16.47 11.62
C PRO A 67 -8.82 -15.00 12.04
N GLY A 68 -9.51 -14.22 11.20
CA GLY A 68 -9.72 -12.78 11.43
C GLY A 68 -8.58 -11.85 11.00
N ALA A 69 -7.43 -12.39 10.54
CA ALA A 69 -6.36 -11.56 9.99
C ALA A 69 -6.84 -10.83 8.72
N LYS A 70 -6.48 -9.55 8.60
CA LYS A 70 -6.78 -8.74 7.42
C LYS A 70 -5.64 -8.87 6.42
N LEU A 71 -5.97 -9.16 5.18
CA LEU A 71 -4.99 -9.51 4.15
C LEU A 71 -5.09 -8.56 2.96
N ILE A 72 -3.94 -8.28 2.33
CA ILE A 72 -3.90 -7.86 0.93
C ILE A 72 -3.00 -8.79 0.13
N ILE A 73 -3.52 -9.22 -1.02
CA ILE A 73 -2.84 -10.09 -1.96
C ILE A 73 -2.75 -9.36 -3.29
N PHE A 74 -1.53 -9.16 -3.77
CA PHE A 74 -1.27 -8.53 -5.07
C PHE A 74 -1.16 -9.60 -6.16
N GLY A 75 -2.00 -9.50 -7.19
CA GLY A 75 -1.87 -10.29 -8.42
C GLY A 75 -2.06 -11.79 -8.20
N ALA A 76 -3.08 -12.20 -7.44
CA ALA A 76 -3.44 -13.60 -7.32
C ALA A 76 -3.90 -14.17 -8.66
N ALA A 77 -3.46 -15.38 -8.99
CA ALA A 77 -3.93 -16.13 -10.15
C ALA A 77 -5.13 -16.99 -9.73
N LYS A 78 -6.26 -16.84 -10.43
CA LYS A 78 -7.40 -17.72 -10.25
C LYS A 78 -7.18 -19.01 -11.04
N LYS A 79 -7.30 -20.15 -10.37
CA LYS A 79 -7.20 -21.49 -10.95
C LYS A 79 -8.54 -21.98 -11.50
N ASP A 80 -8.51 -23.07 -12.26
CA ASP A 80 -9.68 -23.69 -12.88
C ASP A 80 -10.71 -24.16 -11.83
N ASP A 81 -10.24 -24.58 -10.65
CA ASP A 81 -11.08 -24.96 -9.50
C ASP A 81 -11.64 -23.75 -8.72
N GLY A 82 -11.35 -22.53 -9.18
CA GLY A 82 -11.77 -21.28 -8.55
C GLY A 82 -10.92 -20.82 -7.39
N THR A 83 -9.89 -21.58 -6.98
CA THR A 83 -8.97 -21.17 -5.92
C THR A 83 -8.03 -20.05 -6.39
N LEU A 84 -7.49 -19.29 -5.43
CA LEU A 84 -6.50 -18.24 -5.69
C LEU A 84 -5.11 -18.72 -5.29
N GLU A 85 -4.17 -18.65 -6.23
CA GLU A 85 -2.74 -18.86 -5.96
C GLU A 85 -2.02 -17.52 -5.96
N ALA A 86 -1.16 -17.31 -4.97
CA ALA A 86 -0.38 -16.08 -4.83
C ALA A 86 1.05 -16.38 -4.37
N ASN A 87 2.01 -15.65 -4.93
CA ASN A 87 3.42 -15.75 -4.56
C ASN A 87 3.70 -15.18 -3.17
N ARG A 88 2.85 -14.26 -2.69
CA ARG A 88 2.96 -13.60 -1.38
C ARG A 88 1.59 -13.18 -0.86
N VAL A 89 1.46 -13.17 0.45
CA VAL A 89 0.31 -12.63 1.18
C VAL A 89 0.85 -11.60 2.15
N ASN A 90 0.28 -10.40 2.15
CA ASN A 90 0.61 -9.39 3.15
C ASN A 90 -0.46 -9.41 4.23
N VAL A 91 -0.03 -9.48 5.48
CA VAL A 91 -0.91 -9.58 6.64
C VAL A 91 -0.85 -8.27 7.42
N GLY A 92 -2.01 -7.74 7.76
CA GLY A 92 -2.14 -6.65 8.70
C GLY A 92 -1.87 -7.12 10.12
N ARG A 93 -0.73 -6.73 10.69
CA ARG A 93 -0.36 -7.04 12.07
C ARG A 93 -1.17 -6.19 13.05
N ASP A 94 -1.43 -6.73 14.24
CA ASP A 94 -2.10 -6.02 15.34
C ASP A 94 -3.49 -5.44 14.97
N GLY A 95 -4.19 -6.11 14.06
CA GLY A 95 -5.55 -5.74 13.64
C GLY A 95 -5.62 -4.60 12.60
N ILE A 96 -4.46 -4.09 12.17
CA ILE A 96 -4.35 -3.10 11.10
C ILE A 96 -4.97 -3.66 9.83
N THR A 97 -5.83 -2.89 9.16
CA THR A 97 -6.19 -3.19 7.77
C THR A 97 -5.03 -2.72 6.89
N PRO A 98 -4.39 -3.58 6.07
CA PRO A 98 -3.39 -3.11 5.12
C PRO A 98 -3.95 -1.93 4.30
N PRO A 99 -3.22 -0.80 4.17
CA PRO A 99 -3.74 0.45 3.60
C PRO A 99 -3.57 0.56 2.08
N MET A 100 -3.13 -0.53 1.45
CA MET A 100 -3.17 -0.72 0.00
C MET A 100 -4.37 -1.60 -0.26
#